data_AF-A0A0L0G6M8-F1
#
_entry.id   AF-A0A0L0G6M8-F1
#
_cell.length_a   1.000
_cell.length_b   1.000
_cell.length_c   1.000
_cell.angle_alpha   90.00
_cell.angle_beta   90.00
_cell.angle_gamma   90.00
#
_symmetry.space_group_name_H-M   'P 1'
#
loop_
_entity.id
_entity.type
_entity.pdbx_description
1 polymer ?
#
loop_
_entity_poly.entity_id
_entity_poly.type
_entity_poly.pdbx_seq_one_letter_code
_entity_poly.pdbx_strand_id
1 'polypeptide(L)' 'MKVTHVLRCLSKIPKPPVFLERTHVAIIGSGPAAHTAAVYAARAELKPVLFEGFFAGGVAP' A
#
# COMPACT_ATOMS: atom_id res chain seq x y z
N MET A 1 24.63 -19.14 26.12
CA MET A 1 23.71 -19.89 25.22
C MET A 1 22.28 -19.64 25.72
N LYS A 2 21.46 -18.71 25.21
CA LYS A 2 20.52 -18.96 24.09
C LYS A 2 19.61 -17.74 23.73
N VAL A 3 19.97 -16.48 24.00
CA VAL A 3 19.05 -15.34 23.72
C VAL A 3 19.62 -14.27 22.79
N THR A 4 20.94 -14.04 22.77
CA THR A 4 21.53 -12.97 21.94
C THR A 4 21.63 -13.30 20.44
N HIS A 5 21.62 -14.57 20.05
CA HIS A 5 21.65 -14.97 18.64
C HIS A 5 20.31 -14.81 17.91
N VAL A 6 19.17 -14.93 18.63
CA VAL A 6 17.83 -14.78 18.01
C VAL A 6 17.54 -13.31 17.69
N LEU A 7 17.93 -12.39 18.58
CA LEU A 7 17.72 -10.96 18.38
C LEU A 7 18.50 -10.40 17.18
N ARG A 8 19.65 -11.02 16.85
CA ARG A 8 20.46 -10.62 15.68
C ARG A 8 19.92 -11.16 14.36
N CYS A 9 19.00 -12.13 14.40
CA CYS A 9 18.34 -12.68 13.21
C CYS A 9 17.15 -11.80 12.77
N LEU A 10 16.41 -11.25 13.74
CA LEU A 10 15.27 -10.34 13.48
C LEU A 10 15.66 -9.03 12.79
N SER A 11 16.89 -8.52 13.01
CA SER A 11 17.37 -7.30 12.35
C SER A 11 17.76 -7.50 10.88
N LYS A 12 17.78 -8.75 10.41
CA LYS A 12 18.16 -9.13 9.04
C LYS A 12 16.99 -9.61 8.19
N ILE A 13 15.76 -9.56 8.71
CA ILE A 13 14.57 -9.83 7.89
C ILE A 13 14.53 -8.75 6.80
N PRO A 14 14.70 -9.12 5.52
CA PRO A 14 14.60 -8.15 4.44
C PRO A 14 13.20 -7.55 4.51
N LYS A 15 13.11 -6.21 4.51
CA LYS A 15 11.82 -5.54 4.33
C LYS A 15 11.18 -6.17 3.11
N PRO A 16 9.95 -6.73 3.24
CA PRO A 16 9.35 -7.42 2.13
C PRO A 16 9.32 -6.45 0.94
N PRO A 17 9.60 -6.90 -0.30
CA PRO A 17 9.56 -6.06 -1.49
C PRO A 17 8.09 -5.80 -1.84
N VAL A 18 7.39 -5.12 -0.94
CA VAL A 18 6.02 -4.68 -1.14
C VAL A 18 6.07 -3.18 -1.10
N PHE A 19 5.38 -2.58 -2.06
CA PHE A 19 5.05 -1.18 -2.20
C PHE A 19 4.29 -0.68 -0.95
N LEU A 20 4.94 -0.70 0.21
CA LEU A 20 4.38 -0.23 1.45
C LEU A 20 4.83 1.22 1.62
N GLU A 21 4.36 2.07 0.71
CA GLU A 21 4.30 3.50 0.94
C GLU A 21 3.55 3.68 2.27
N ARG A 22 4.16 4.35 3.26
CA ARG A 22 3.47 4.58 4.54
C ARG A 22 2.43 5.67 4.33
N THR A 23 1.24 5.25 3.93
CA THR A 23 0.11 6.14 3.71
C THR A 23 -0.93 5.93 4.80
N HIS A 24 -1.48 7.02 5.33
CA HIS A 24 -2.55 6.97 6.33
C HIS A 24 -3.84 6.37 5.77
N VAL A 25 -4.06 6.47 4.46
CA VAL A 25 -5.22 5.96 3.74
C VAL A 25 -4.77 5.31 2.43
N ALA A 26 -4.92 3.99 2.33
CA ALA A 26 -4.74 3.25 1.09
C ALA A 26 -6.10 2.80 0.57
N ILE A 27 -6.39 3.06 -0.70
CA ILE A 27 -7.65 2.71 -1.36
C ILE A 27 -7.33 1.70 -2.46
N ILE A 28 -8.03 0.57 -2.48
CA ILE A 28 -7.77 -0.51 -3.44
C ILE A 28 -9.04 -0.75 -4.26
N GLY A 29 -8.94 -0.61 -5.58
CA GLY A 29 -10.02 -0.85 -6.53
C GLY A 29 -10.00 0.11 -7.71
N SER A 30 -10.47 -0.35 -8.88
CA SER A 30 -10.58 0.44 -10.12
C SER A 30 -12.01 0.89 -10.44
N GLY A 31 -12.94 0.72 -9.49
CA GLY A 31 -14.36 1.04 -9.69
C GLY A 31 -14.71 2.46 -9.30
N PRO A 32 -15.92 2.94 -9.65
CA PRO A 32 -16.40 4.28 -9.29
C PRO A 32 -16.42 4.52 -7.78
N ALA A 33 -16.63 3.46 -6.98
CA ALA A 33 -16.56 3.53 -5.52
C ALA A 33 -15.15 3.91 -5.02
N ALA A 34 -14.10 3.38 -5.64
CA ALA A 34 -12.72 3.64 -5.25
C ALA A 34 -12.28 5.07 -5.62
N HIS A 35 -12.63 5.53 -6.83
CA HIS A 35 -12.39 6.92 -7.23
C HIS A 35 -13.16 7.91 -6.35
N THR A 36 -14.41 7.60 -6.01
CA THR A 36 -15.22 8.43 -5.12
C THR A 36 -14.56 8.53 -3.74
N ALA A 37 -14.15 7.39 -3.16
CA ALA A 37 -13.42 7.37 -1.90
C ALA A 37 -12.11 8.17 -1.97
N ALA A 38 -11.37 8.08 -3.08
CA ALA A 38 -10.12 8.81 -3.27
C ALA A 38 -10.33 10.33 -3.33
N VAL A 39 -11.36 10.80 -4.04
CA VAL A 39 -11.71 12.23 -4.11
C VAL A 39 -12.08 12.77 -2.73
N TYR A 40 -12.91 12.06 -1.96
CA TYR A 40 -13.30 12.51 -0.62
C TYR A 40 -12.13 12.44 0.38
N ALA A 41 -11.31 11.40 0.31
CA ALA A 41 -10.12 11.28 1.15
C ALA A 41 -9.07 12.36 0.81
N ALA A 42 -8.92 12.74 -0.45
CA ALA A 42 -8.07 13.85 -0.87
C ALA A 42 -8.60 15.20 -0.39
N ARG A 43 -9.93 15.42 -0.43
CA ARG A 43 -10.59 16.62 0.12
C ARG A 43 -10.44 16.75 1.63
N ALA A 44 -10.31 15.64 2.33
CA ALA A 44 -10.01 15.60 3.76
C ALA A 44 -8.51 15.77 4.08
N GLU A 45 -7.69 16.15 3.10
CA GLU A 45 -6.23 16.35 3.21
C GLU A 45 -5.44 15.09 3.65
N LEU A 46 -6.03 13.89 3.51
CA LEU A 46 -5.45 12.63 3.98
C LEU A 46 -4.36 12.04 3.07
N LYS A 47 -4.04 12.72 1.96
CA LYS A 47 -3.06 12.31 0.94
C LYS A 47 -3.19 10.81 0.60
N PRO A 48 -4.37 10.35 0.16
CA PRO A 48 -4.62 8.93 -0.08
C PRO A 48 -3.78 8.42 -1.25
N VAL A 49 -3.40 7.14 -1.18
CA VAL A 49 -2.80 6.42 -2.32
C VAL A 49 -3.87 5.46 -2.86
N LEU A 50 -4.21 5.62 -4.14
CA LEU A 50 -5.18 4.79 -4.84
C LEU A 50 -4.44 3.74 -5.68
N PHE A 51 -4.71 2.47 -5.36
CA PHE A 51 -4.25 1.30 -6.09
C PHE A 51 -5.35 0.81 -7.01
N GLU A 52 -5.16 1.07 -8.29
CA GLU A 52 -6.06 0.57 -9.32
C GLU A 52 -5.58 -0.81 -9.78
N GLY A 53 -6.53 -1.69 -10.10
CA GLY A 53 -6.20 -2.91 -10.83
C GLY A 53 -5.63 -2.54 -12.21
N PHE A 54 -4.89 -3.47 -12.83
CA PHE A 54 -4.30 -3.36 -14.19
C PHE A 54 -5.26 -2.92 -15.32
N PHE A 55 -6.54 -2.70 -15.04
CA PHE A 55 -7.63 -2.47 -15.99
C PHE A 55 -8.24 -1.07 -15.97
N ALA A 56 -7.73 -0.13 -15.18
CA ALA A 56 -8.39 1.18 -15.03
C ALA A 56 -8.23 2.16 -16.22
N GLY A 57 -7.52 1.78 -17.30
CA GLY A 57 -7.32 2.70 -18.43
C GLY A 57 -6.76 2.14 -19.74
N GLY A 58 -6.66 0.82 -19.95
CA GLY A 58 -6.13 0.30 -21.21
C GLY A 58 -6.18 -1.22 -21.32
N VAL A 59 -6.95 -1.68 -22.32
CA VAL A 59 -6.85 -2.95 -23.04
C VAL A 59 -5.49 -3.64 -22.81
N ALA A 60 -5.46 -4.74 -22.06
CA ALA A 60 -4.31 -5.63 -22.02
C ALA A 60 -4.07 -6.24 -23.43
N PRO A 61 -2.83 -6.64 -23.80
CA PRO A 61 -2.60 -7.44 -25.01
C PRO A 61 -3.40 -8.76 -25.01
#